data_AF-A0A2S3WJL8-F1
#
_entry.id   AF-A0A2S3WJL8-F1
#
_cell.length_a   1.000
_cell.length_b   1.000
_cell.length_c   1.000
_cell.angle_alpha   90.00
_cell.angle_beta   90.00
_cell.angle_gamma   90.00
#
_symmetry.space_group_name_H-M   'P 1'
#
loop_
_entity.id
_entity.type
_entity.pdbx_description
1 polymer ?
#
loop_
_entity_poly.entity_id
_entity_poly.type
_entity_poly.pdbx_seq_one_letter_code
_entity_poly.pdbx_strand_id
1 'polypeptide(L)'
;MSNGVGERIAQLRGSMKIGDFAERLGVNRKTITRWEAGEALPDGSSLLALRNSFGAAPTWVLLGEVTPDAEMPLAAEERLLLERYRQSPVALREAALRVLLGEQPVTRSFKEVGQYIEGSVNQAGLTLNVGGKRKK
;
A
#
# COMPACT_ATOMS: atom_id res chain seq x y z
N MET A 1 23.90 13.37 -6.84
CA MET A 1 24.52 12.14 -7.36
C MET A 1 23.55 11.58 -8.40
N SER A 2 23.91 11.68 -9.67
CA SER A 2 23.05 11.27 -10.78
C SER A 2 23.24 9.78 -11.03
N ASN A 3 22.60 8.92 -10.23
CA ASN A 3 22.65 7.49 -10.45
C ASN A 3 21.81 7.16 -11.70
N GLY A 4 22.42 7.16 -12.87
CA GLY A 4 21.76 6.79 -14.12
C GLY A 4 21.52 5.28 -14.22
N VAL A 5 20.70 4.86 -15.19
CA VAL A 5 20.49 3.42 -15.48
C VAL A 5 21.82 2.73 -15.78
N GLY A 6 22.69 3.39 -16.56
CA GLY A 6 24.02 2.87 -16.89
C GLY A 6 24.92 2.64 -15.68
N GLU A 7 24.94 3.58 -14.73
CA GLU A 7 25.72 3.44 -13.50
C GLU A 7 25.20 2.30 -12.61
N ARG A 8 23.89 2.10 -12.53
CA ARG A 8 23.31 0.95 -11.82
C ARG A 8 23.64 -0.39 -12.47
N ILE A 9 23.65 -0.44 -13.80
CA ILE A 9 24.07 -1.64 -14.53
C ILE A 9 25.57 -1.91 -14.29
N ALA A 10 26.40 -0.87 -14.30
CA ALA A 10 27.82 -1.00 -13.97
C ALA A 10 28.04 -1.44 -12.51
N GLN A 11 27.24 -0.92 -11.57
CA GLN A 11 27.23 -1.35 -10.18
C GLN A 11 26.83 -2.82 -10.03
N LEU A 12 25.79 -3.25 -10.75
CA LEU A 12 25.31 -4.63 -10.74
C LEU A 12 26.34 -5.59 -11.37
N ARG A 13 27.04 -5.18 -12.42
CA ARG A 13 28.15 -5.94 -13.00
C ARG A 13 29.33 -6.08 -12.03
N GLY A 14 29.58 -5.05 -11.22
CA GLY A 14 30.67 -5.01 -10.26
C GLY A 14 32.03 -5.23 -10.94
N SER A 15 32.80 -6.20 -10.45
CA SER A 15 34.13 -6.55 -10.98
C SER A 15 34.11 -7.50 -12.17
N MET A 16 32.94 -7.98 -12.61
CA MET A 16 32.85 -8.89 -13.75
C MET A 16 33.29 -8.19 -15.04
N LYS A 17 33.96 -8.93 -15.93
CA LYS A 17 34.29 -8.42 -17.27
C LYS A 17 32.99 -8.23 -18.06
N ILE A 18 32.97 -7.23 -18.93
CA ILE A 18 31.81 -6.92 -19.80
C ILE A 18 31.41 -8.14 -20.65
N GLY A 19 32.38 -8.93 -21.12
CA GLY A 19 32.11 -10.16 -21.89
C GLY A 19 31.33 -11.19 -21.08
N ASP A 20 31.83 -11.55 -19.89
CA ASP A 20 31.22 -12.53 -19.00
C ASP A 20 29.82 -12.10 -18.54
N PHE A 21 29.64 -10.79 -18.30
CA PHE A 21 28.33 -10.22 -17.96
C PHE A 21 27.35 -10.28 -19.13
N ALA A 22 27.81 -9.97 -20.35
CA ALA A 22 27.02 -10.05 -21.56
C ALA A 22 26.58 -11.49 -21.87
N GLU A 23 27.48 -12.46 -21.70
CA GLU A 23 27.20 -13.89 -21.89
C GLU A 23 26.12 -14.38 -20.92
N ARG A 24 26.20 -14.03 -19.63
CA ARG A 24 25.17 -14.36 -18.64
C ARG A 24 23.79 -13.75 -18.91
N LEU A 25 23.75 -12.65 -19.66
CA LEU A 25 22.52 -11.97 -20.05
C LEU A 25 22.04 -12.37 -21.45
N GLY A 26 22.82 -13.17 -22.19
CA GLY A 26 22.52 -13.54 -23.57
C GLY A 26 22.55 -12.37 -24.55
N VAL A 27 23.33 -11.31 -24.26
CA VAL A 27 23.43 -10.11 -25.10
C VAL A 27 24.87 -9.91 -25.62
N ASN A 28 25.04 -9.00 -26.57
CA ASN A 28 26.36 -8.66 -27.08
C ASN A 28 27.11 -7.75 -26.08
N ARG A 29 28.44 -7.92 -25.97
CA ARG A 29 29.33 -7.03 -25.21
C ARG A 29 29.09 -5.54 -25.51
N LYS A 30 28.90 -5.18 -26.79
CA LYS A 30 28.64 -3.80 -27.22
C LYS A 30 27.36 -3.24 -26.61
N THR A 31 26.35 -4.08 -26.41
CA THR A 31 25.08 -3.71 -25.77
C THR A 31 25.32 -3.27 -24.32
N ILE A 32 26.08 -4.06 -23.55
CA ILE A 32 26.44 -3.70 -22.17
C ILE A 32 27.23 -2.38 -22.14
N THR A 33 28.22 -2.21 -23.01
CA THR A 33 29.01 -0.98 -23.08
C THR A 33 28.14 0.25 -23.33
N ARG A 34 27.17 0.17 -24.26
CA ARG A 34 26.24 1.27 -24.53
C ARG A 34 25.32 1.57 -23.34
N TRP A 35 24.86 0.53 -22.63
CA TRP A 35 24.05 0.72 -21.43
C TRP A 35 24.83 1.44 -20.34
N GLU A 36 26.04 0.97 -20.01
CA GLU A 36 26.87 1.56 -18.96
C GLU A 36 27.31 3.00 -19.29
N ALA A 37 27.49 3.31 -20.57
CA ALA A 37 27.75 4.68 -21.04
C ALA A 37 26.48 5.58 -21.06
N GLY A 38 25.29 5.03 -20.80
CA GLY A 38 24.02 5.75 -20.87
C GLY A 38 23.55 6.06 -22.29
N GLU A 39 24.16 5.47 -23.32
CA GLU A 39 23.83 5.68 -24.74
C GLU A 39 22.59 4.89 -25.19
N ALA A 40 22.17 3.91 -24.39
CA ALA A 40 20.98 3.11 -24.63
C ALA A 40 20.41 2.61 -23.30
N LEU A 41 19.11 2.33 -23.27
CA LEU A 41 18.46 1.64 -22.17
C LEU A 41 18.33 0.13 -22.46
N PRO A 42 18.34 -0.72 -21.43
CA PRO A 42 17.97 -2.13 -21.58
C PRO A 42 16.50 -2.26 -22.00
N ASP A 43 16.24 -3.18 -22.92
CA ASP A 43 14.87 -3.52 -23.31
C ASP A 43 14.19 -4.43 -22.28
N GLY A 44 12.90 -4.72 -22.50
CA GLY A 44 12.11 -5.56 -21.59
C GLY A 44 12.72 -6.96 -21.39
N SER A 45 13.22 -7.60 -22.46
CA SER A 45 13.90 -8.89 -22.39
C SER A 45 15.16 -8.84 -21.53
N SER A 46 15.96 -7.79 -21.70
CA SER A 46 17.21 -7.58 -20.97
C SER A 46 16.96 -7.31 -19.49
N LEU A 47 15.92 -6.55 -19.17
CA LEU A 47 15.49 -6.32 -17.79
C LEU A 47 15.05 -7.62 -17.09
N LEU A 48 14.35 -8.49 -17.80
CA LEU A 48 14.00 -9.82 -17.29
C LEU A 48 15.24 -10.71 -17.11
N ALA A 49 16.20 -10.66 -18.05
CA ALA A 49 17.47 -11.39 -17.92
C ALA A 49 18.28 -10.90 -16.70
N LEU A 50 18.33 -9.58 -16.47
CA LEU A 50 18.98 -8.98 -15.30
C LEU A 50 18.33 -9.46 -13.99
N ARG A 51 16.99 -9.50 -13.95
CA ARG A 51 16.25 -10.05 -12.81
C ARG A 51 16.57 -11.53 -12.57
N ASN A 52 16.52 -12.34 -13.63
CA ASN A 52 16.67 -13.79 -13.50
C ASN A 52 18.11 -14.19 -13.17
N SER A 53 19.10 -13.53 -13.76
CA SER A 53 20.52 -13.88 -13.59
C SER A 53 21.16 -13.21 -12.36
N PHE A 54 20.66 -12.05 -11.93
CA PHE A 54 21.29 -11.24 -10.88
C PHE A 54 20.34 -10.76 -9.77
N GLY A 55 19.06 -11.14 -9.81
CA GLY A 55 18.07 -10.73 -8.81
C GLY A 55 17.71 -9.23 -8.85
N ALA A 56 18.13 -8.51 -9.89
CA ALA A 56 17.91 -7.07 -10.00
C ALA A 56 16.49 -6.77 -10.48
N ALA A 57 15.69 -6.15 -9.60
CA ALA A 57 14.37 -5.65 -9.93
C ALA A 57 14.42 -4.66 -11.11
N PRO A 58 13.60 -4.82 -12.17
CA PRO A 58 13.55 -3.88 -13.29
C PRO A 58 13.26 -2.43 -12.84
N THR A 59 12.43 -2.27 -11.82
CA THR A 59 12.11 -0.99 -11.17
C THR A 59 13.38 -0.35 -10.59
N TRP A 60 14.17 -1.10 -9.83
CA TRP A 60 15.45 -0.62 -9.30
C TRP A 60 16.43 -0.26 -10.42
N VAL A 61 16.56 -1.09 -11.47
CA VAL A 61 17.45 -0.82 -12.61
C VAL A 61 17.07 0.49 -13.30
N LEU A 62 15.77 0.75 -13.51
CA LEU A 62 15.30 1.92 -14.24
C LEU A 62 15.21 3.19 -13.39
N LEU A 63 14.74 3.07 -12.15
CA LEU A 63 14.37 4.21 -11.29
C LEU A 63 15.36 4.45 -10.15
N GLY A 64 16.14 3.43 -9.76
CA GLY A 64 17.07 3.50 -8.64
C GLY A 64 16.41 3.45 -7.27
N GLU A 65 15.09 3.31 -7.21
CA GLU A 65 14.33 3.16 -5.98
C GLU A 65 14.18 1.67 -5.66
N VAL A 66 14.62 1.27 -4.45
CA VAL A 66 14.20 0.00 -3.86
C VAL A 66 12.94 0.33 -3.08
N THR A 67 11.77 0.01 -3.63
CA THR A 67 10.53 0.00 -2.84
C THR A 67 10.31 -1.45 -2.39
N PRO A 68 10.53 -1.79 -1.10
CA PRO A 68 10.38 -3.15 -0.60
C PRO A 68 8.96 -3.70 -0.80
N ASP A 69 7.97 -2.80 -0.83
CA ASP A 69 6.55 -3.15 -0.83
C ASP A 69 5.85 -2.96 -2.19
N ALA A 70 6.51 -2.37 -3.19
CA ALA A 70 5.84 -2.07 -4.47
C ALA A 70 5.78 -3.27 -5.43
N GLU A 71 6.51 -4.35 -5.15
CA GLU A 71 6.62 -5.49 -6.06
C GLU A 71 5.64 -6.63 -5.75
N MET A 72 4.95 -6.58 -4.61
CA MET A 72 3.93 -7.56 -4.31
C MET A 72 2.56 -7.08 -4.83
N PRO A 73 1.85 -7.87 -5.63
CA PRO A 73 0.47 -7.57 -5.95
C PRO A 73 -0.33 -7.54 -4.64
N LEU A 74 -1.13 -6.48 -4.46
CA LEU A 74 -1.99 -6.33 -3.29
C LEU A 74 -2.80 -7.61 -3.04
N ALA A 75 -2.83 -8.07 -1.80
CA ALA A 75 -3.65 -9.19 -1.39
C ALA A 75 -5.12 -8.93 -1.72
N ALA A 76 -5.92 -10.00 -1.88
CA ALA A 76 -7.33 -9.87 -2.24
C ALA A 76 -8.12 -8.98 -1.28
N GLU A 77 -7.79 -9.04 0.01
CA GLU A 77 -8.39 -8.20 1.06
C GLU A 77 -8.04 -6.71 0.88
N GLU A 78 -6.77 -6.39 0.66
CA GLU A 78 -6.31 -5.01 0.43
C GLU A 78 -6.95 -4.40 -0.83
N ARG A 79 -7.06 -5.21 -1.90
CA ARG A 79 -7.75 -4.80 -3.13
C ARG A 79 -9.22 -4.50 -2.88
N LEU A 80 -9.91 -5.36 -2.14
CA LEU A 80 -11.31 -5.17 -1.79
C LEU A 80 -11.49 -3.90 -0.94
N LEU A 81 -10.62 -3.68 0.05
CA LEU A 81 -10.64 -2.47 0.88
C LEU A 81 -10.52 -1.21 0.02
N LEU A 82 -9.53 -1.16 -0.89
CA LEU A 82 -9.34 -0.02 -1.78
C LEU A 82 -10.51 0.20 -2.74
N GLU A 83 -11.07 -0.88 -3.28
CA GLU A 83 -12.23 -0.81 -4.18
C GLU A 83 -13.44 -0.22 -3.46
N ARG A 84 -13.78 -0.74 -2.26
CA ARG A 84 -14.88 -0.23 -1.45
C ARG A 84 -14.65 1.20 -1.00
N TYR A 85 -13.42 1.53 -0.61
CA TYR A 85 -13.05 2.89 -0.22
C TYR A 85 -13.31 3.88 -1.37
N ARG A 86 -12.86 3.58 -2.59
CA ARG A 86 -13.02 4.47 -3.76
C ARG A 86 -14.48 4.69 -4.16
N GLN A 87 -15.33 3.66 -4.01
CA GLN A 87 -16.75 3.73 -4.34
C GLN A 87 -17.61 4.37 -3.23
N SER A 88 -17.02 4.64 -2.06
CA SER A 88 -17.76 5.14 -0.91
C SER A 88 -17.90 6.68 -0.89
N PRO A 89 -19.04 7.21 -0.41
CA PRO A 89 -19.18 8.64 -0.10
C PRO A 89 -18.09 9.16 0.85
N VAL A 90 -17.83 10.47 0.82
CA VAL A 90 -16.79 11.14 1.63
C VAL A 90 -16.89 10.75 3.11
N ALA A 91 -18.10 10.80 3.70
CA ALA A 91 -18.30 10.50 5.12
C ALA A 91 -17.89 9.07 5.52
N LEU A 92 -18.09 8.07 4.64
CA LEU A 92 -17.68 6.69 4.93
C LEU A 92 -16.18 6.49 4.75
N ARG A 93 -15.56 7.18 3.78
CA ARG A 93 -14.11 7.20 3.63
C ARG A 93 -13.43 7.78 4.86
N GLU A 94 -13.93 8.91 5.36
CA GLU A 94 -13.44 9.54 6.60
C GLU A 94 -13.60 8.61 7.79
N ALA A 95 -14.77 7.98 7.95
CA ALA A 95 -14.99 7.01 9.03
C ALA A 95 -14.00 5.83 8.95
N ALA A 96 -13.76 5.29 7.76
CA ALA A 96 -12.80 4.21 7.56
C ALA A 96 -11.37 4.65 7.92
N LEU A 97 -10.94 5.85 7.51
CA LEU A 97 -9.62 6.38 7.86
C LEU A 97 -9.45 6.58 9.36
N ARG A 98 -10.47 7.09 10.07
CA ARG A 98 -10.42 7.25 11.53
C ARG A 98 -10.14 5.91 12.22
N VAL A 99 -10.88 4.87 11.84
CA VAL A 99 -10.67 3.52 12.41
C VAL A 99 -9.27 3.00 12.11
N LEU A 100 -8.79 3.15 10.87
CA LEU A 100 -7.46 2.67 10.46
C LEU A 100 -6.31 3.45 11.14
N LEU A 101 -6.52 4.72 11.46
CA LEU A 101 -5.58 5.55 12.24
C LEU A 101 -5.63 5.27 13.75
N GLY A 102 -6.42 4.27 14.17
CA GLY A 102 -6.55 3.89 15.58
C GLY A 102 -7.48 4.78 16.39
N GLU A 103 -8.25 5.67 15.75
CA GLU A 103 -9.30 6.40 16.43
C GLU A 103 -10.46 5.44 16.75
N GLN A 104 -10.80 5.34 18.04
CA GLN A 104 -11.95 4.58 18.47
C GLN A 104 -13.24 5.25 17.98
N PRO A 105 -14.21 4.49 17.45
CA PRO A 105 -15.51 5.05 17.12
C PRO A 105 -16.12 5.64 18.40
N VAL A 106 -16.49 6.92 18.35
CA VAL A 106 -17.07 7.62 19.49
C VAL A 106 -18.41 6.98 19.83
N THR A 107 -18.40 6.09 20.82
CA THR A 107 -19.62 5.50 21.37
C THR A 107 -20.30 6.56 22.23
N ARG A 108 -21.32 7.20 21.67
CA ARG A 108 -22.14 8.17 22.41
C ARG A 108 -23.15 7.41 23.26
N SER A 109 -22.89 7.33 24.55
CA SER A 109 -23.89 6.92 25.54
C SER A 109 -24.73 8.14 25.92
N PHE A 110 -26.03 8.08 25.65
CA PHE A 110 -26.97 9.11 26.10
C PHE A 110 -27.45 8.73 27.51
N LYS A 111 -27.19 9.58 28.50
CA LYS A 111 -27.53 9.30 29.92
C LYS A 111 -28.98 9.62 30.27
N GLU A 112 -29.54 10.68 29.71
CA GLU A 112 -30.91 11.14 30.01
C GLU A 112 -31.55 11.62 28.72
N VAL A 113 -32.36 10.76 28.11
CA VAL A 113 -33.23 11.14 26.99
C VAL A 113 -34.64 11.20 27.54
N GLY A 114 -35.21 12.40 27.68
CA GLY A 114 -36.62 12.58 27.99
C GLY A 114 -37.44 12.19 26.76
N GLN A 115 -38.03 10.99 26.78
CA GLN A 115 -38.89 10.53 25.69
C GLN A 115 -40.34 10.85 26.05
N TYR A 116 -40.96 11.80 25.34
CA TYR A 116 -42.39 12.05 25.45
C TYR A 116 -43.11 11.18 24.41
N ILE A 117 -43.97 10.28 24.88
CA ILE A 117 -44.81 9.46 24.00
C ILE A 117 -46.25 9.93 24.15
N GLU A 118 -46.83 10.44 23.08
CA GLU A 118 -48.25 10.75 23.01
C GLU A 118 -48.99 9.53 22.45
N GLY A 119 -49.73 8.83 23.31
CA GLY A 119 -50.51 7.64 22.93
C GLY A 119 -50.34 6.44 23.88
N SER A 120 -51.06 5.35 23.59
CA SER A 120 -51.02 4.12 24.38
C SER A 120 -49.74 3.33 24.11
N VAL A 121 -48.92 3.11 25.14
CA VAL A 121 -47.69 2.30 25.05
C VAL A 121 -47.97 0.88 25.54
N ASN A 122 -47.60 -0.12 24.73
CA ASN A 122 -47.61 -1.52 25.14
C ASN A 122 -46.19 -2.08 24.99
N GLN A 123 -45.38 -1.94 26.04
CA GLN A 123 -43.98 -2.35 26.05
C GLN A 123 -43.76 -3.41 27.13
N ALA A 124 -43.51 -4.65 26.71
CA ALA A 124 -43.10 -5.71 27.62
C ALA A 124 -41.61 -5.52 27.98
N GLY A 125 -41.28 -5.57 29.28
CA GLY A 125 -39.89 -5.55 29.77
C GLY A 125 -39.35 -4.19 30.23
N LEU A 126 -40.19 -3.16 30.38
CA LEU A 126 -39.76 -1.87 30.95
C LEU A 126 -39.89 -1.87 32.48
N THR A 127 -38.77 -1.85 33.21
CA THR A 127 -38.74 -1.60 34.67
C THR A 127 -38.40 -0.15 34.97
N LEU A 128 -39.36 0.59 35.54
CA LEU A 128 -39.17 1.96 36.01
C LEU A 128 -38.91 1.97 37.52
N ASN A 129 -37.67 2.25 37.93
CA ASN A 129 -37.33 2.43 39.34
C ASN A 129 -37.54 3.90 39.75
N VAL A 130 -38.62 4.17 40.49
CA VAL A 130 -38.91 5.50 41.04
C VAL A 130 -38.41 5.60 42.48
N GLY A 131 -37.31 6.33 42.68
CA GLY A 131 -36.74 6.59 44.01
C GLY A 131 -37.32 7.84 44.66
N GLY A 132 -38.22 7.67 45.64
CA GLY A 132 -38.73 8.79 46.45
C GLY A 132 -37.77 9.17 47.57
N LYS A 133 -37.13 10.34 47.50
CA LYS A 133 -36.45 10.94 48.66
C LYS A 133 -37.50 11.45 49.65
N ARG A 134 -37.70 10.75 50.77
CA ARG A 134 -38.39 11.31 51.94
C ARG A 134 -37.52 12.44 52.52
N LYS A 135 -37.97 13.69 52.40
CA LYS A 135 -37.43 14.81 53.18
C LYS A 135 -37.84 14.62 54.65
N LYS A 136 -36.88 14.82 55.55
CA LYS A 136 -37.08 14.92 57.00
C LYS A 136 -37.68 16.28 57.34
#